data_AF-A0A6N8Z813-F1
#
_entry.id   AF-A0A6N8Z813-F1
#
_cell.length_a   1.000
_cell.length_b   1.000
_cell.length_c   1.000
_cell.angle_alpha   90.00
_cell.angle_beta   90.00
_cell.angle_gamma   90.00
#
_symmetry.space_group_name_H-M   'P 1'
#
loop_
_entity.id
_entity.type
_entity.pdbx_description
1 polymer ?
#
loop_
_entity_poly.entity_id
_entity_poly.type
_entity_poly.pdbx_seq_one_letter_code
_entity_poly.pdbx_strand_id
1 'polypeptide(L)'
;MLSPVVYSVGEVATYLKDKLESDGLLSRLTVQGEVANLRTVASGHSYFSLREDGSTIRCVMFRGRSGQEYLEEGHEVLAGGNFTFYAPYGEANMQVAAVLPVGEGAMALELARLRQQLAGEGLFEASRKRPLPMFPKVIGVVTSPNGAVWQDIQNVARRRYPLAELRLSPTAVQGDTAGGQIAEAIRQLNDEGLADVIIVARGGGSLEDLWCFNSEDVARAIFGSGIPVVSGVGHETDHTIADDVADQRAPTPSAAAELTTPERRQLLANVFAAGQQLTSVMLGHIDRRRNDVELQRQRLQRRGPDMAVLMRQIDGLTERATAAMTRRKERLQRDLEAQQAKLSALDPAATLRRGYAVVSLAAQPGALTAPGQAQDGDLLDITLSGGSMQAVAGNTPAGPAAQSEAAKTTEANDNGNDSNGNDIAKPSPRSTRRRRGGTAEAQPAMRPLI
;
A
#
# COMPACT_ATOMS: atom_id res chain seq x y z
N MET A 1 -49.16 101.62 -24.99
CA MET A 1 -49.36 100.16 -24.91
C MET A 1 -48.63 99.55 -26.10
N LEU A 2 -47.74 98.57 -25.91
CA LEU A 2 -47.34 97.72 -27.04
C LEU A 2 -48.45 96.68 -27.21
N SER A 3 -48.93 96.50 -28.43
CA SER A 3 -49.75 95.34 -28.76
C SER A 3 -48.89 94.08 -28.57
N PRO A 4 -49.30 93.08 -27.77
CA PRO A 4 -48.54 91.85 -27.67
C PRO A 4 -48.53 91.17 -29.04
N VAL A 5 -47.34 90.83 -29.54
CA VAL A 5 -47.21 90.05 -30.78
C VAL A 5 -47.64 88.63 -30.47
N VAL A 6 -48.82 88.24 -30.94
CA VAL A 6 -49.38 86.90 -30.75
C VAL A 6 -48.83 85.98 -31.83
N TYR A 7 -47.91 85.11 -31.45
CA TYR A 7 -47.45 84.02 -32.30
C TYR A 7 -48.31 82.77 -32.09
N SER A 8 -48.58 82.02 -33.15
CA SER A 8 -49.19 80.70 -33.06
C SER A 8 -48.17 79.66 -32.54
N VAL A 9 -48.68 78.56 -31.99
CA VAL A 9 -47.85 77.43 -31.52
C VAL A 9 -46.97 76.87 -32.65
N GLY A 10 -47.46 76.86 -33.89
CA GLY A 10 -46.70 76.40 -35.06
C GLY A 10 -45.54 77.34 -35.41
N GLU A 11 -45.74 78.65 -35.36
CA GLU A 11 -44.68 79.64 -35.62
C GLU A 11 -43.59 79.56 -34.54
N VAL A 12 -43.95 79.43 -33.27
CA VAL A 12 -42.98 79.26 -32.17
C VAL A 12 -42.21 77.94 -32.32
N ALA A 13 -42.89 76.83 -32.63
CA ALA A 13 -42.25 75.53 -32.82
C ALA A 13 -41.31 75.51 -34.05
N THR A 14 -41.67 76.22 -35.12
CA THR A 14 -40.84 76.37 -36.32
C THR A 14 -39.61 77.24 -36.01
N TYR A 15 -39.81 78.39 -35.34
CA TYR A 15 -38.71 79.26 -34.94
C TYR A 15 -37.71 78.58 -33.99
N LEU A 16 -38.19 77.76 -33.05
CA LEU A 16 -37.32 76.95 -32.18
C LEU A 16 -36.53 75.91 -32.98
N LYS A 17 -37.17 75.21 -33.93
CA LYS A 17 -36.50 74.27 -34.82
C LYS A 17 -35.42 74.93 -35.66
N ASP A 18 -35.76 76.02 -36.34
CA ASP A 18 -34.85 76.75 -37.21
C ASP A 18 -33.66 77.31 -36.42
N LYS A 19 -33.86 77.73 -35.16
CA LYS A 19 -32.77 78.16 -34.27
C LYS A 19 -31.89 77.01 -33.77
N LEU A 20 -32.47 75.85 -33.46
CA LEU A 20 -31.71 74.66 -33.06
C LEU A 20 -30.88 74.08 -34.22
N GLU A 21 -31.41 74.12 -35.44
CA GLU A 21 -30.76 73.54 -36.63
C GLU A 21 -29.80 74.51 -37.34
N SER A 22 -29.90 75.83 -37.12
CA SER A 22 -28.96 76.84 -37.66
C SER A 22 -27.82 77.24 -36.72
N ASP A 23 -27.81 76.75 -35.47
CA ASP A 23 -26.67 76.94 -34.57
C ASP A 23 -25.52 75.99 -34.97
N GLY A 24 -24.36 76.57 -35.29
CA GLY A 24 -23.19 75.82 -35.74
C GLY A 24 -22.68 74.79 -34.73
N LEU A 25 -22.81 75.05 -33.42
CA LEU A 25 -22.43 74.11 -32.36
C LEU A 25 -23.42 72.93 -32.31
N LEU A 26 -24.72 73.23 -32.31
CA LEU A 26 -25.77 72.22 -32.18
C LEU A 26 -25.96 71.39 -33.47
N SER A 27 -25.49 71.90 -34.61
CA SER A 27 -25.42 71.18 -35.88
C SER A 27 -24.42 70.02 -35.90
N ARG A 28 -23.39 70.06 -35.04
CA ARG A 28 -22.36 69.00 -34.95
C ARG A 28 -21.60 69.08 -33.64
N LEU A 29 -22.07 68.36 -32.62
CA LEU A 29 -21.38 68.19 -31.34
C LEU A 29 -21.18 66.72 -30.98
N THR A 30 -20.30 66.48 -30.01
CA THR A 30 -20.17 65.21 -29.30
C THR A 30 -20.55 65.45 -27.84
N VAL A 31 -21.39 64.57 -27.29
CA VAL A 31 -21.84 64.61 -25.89
C VAL A 31 -21.32 63.37 -25.18
N GLN A 32 -20.74 63.53 -23.99
CA GLN A 32 -20.39 62.44 -23.07
C GLN A 32 -21.57 62.18 -22.12
N GLY A 33 -21.73 60.94 -21.64
CA GLY A 33 -22.68 60.63 -20.56
C GLY A 33 -23.09 59.16 -20.51
N GLU A 34 -23.78 58.80 -19.43
CA GLU A 34 -24.29 57.46 -19.16
C GLU A 34 -25.54 57.15 -20.00
N VAL A 35 -25.56 56.02 -20.70
CA VAL A 35 -26.69 55.54 -21.50
C VAL A 35 -27.77 54.95 -20.59
N ALA A 36 -28.91 55.62 -20.51
CA ALA A 36 -30.08 55.19 -19.74
C ALA A 36 -31.36 55.14 -20.59
N ASN A 37 -32.32 54.32 -20.17
CA ASN A 37 -33.62 54.06 -20.81
C ASN A 37 -33.49 53.51 -22.25
N LEU A 38 -32.49 52.67 -22.51
CA LEU A 38 -32.19 52.17 -23.84
C LEU A 38 -33.32 51.26 -24.38
N ARG A 39 -33.83 51.59 -25.57
CA ARG A 39 -34.90 50.85 -26.26
C ARG A 39 -34.63 50.76 -27.76
N THR A 40 -34.19 49.59 -28.20
CA THR A 40 -34.09 49.28 -29.63
C THR A 40 -35.40 48.70 -30.14
N VAL A 41 -36.06 49.39 -31.07
CA VAL A 41 -37.35 48.98 -31.65
C VAL A 41 -37.17 48.02 -32.84
N ALA A 42 -38.24 47.36 -33.29
CA ALA A 42 -38.21 46.35 -34.36
C ALA A 42 -37.69 46.86 -35.73
N SER A 43 -37.70 48.18 -36.00
CA SER A 43 -37.04 48.77 -37.18
C SER A 43 -35.52 48.89 -37.04
N GLY A 44 -34.96 48.46 -35.90
CA GLY A 44 -33.54 48.56 -35.56
C GLY A 44 -33.07 49.98 -35.23
N HIS A 45 -33.96 50.88 -34.83
CA HIS A 45 -33.59 52.21 -34.31
C HIS A 45 -33.47 52.13 -32.79
N SER A 46 -32.48 52.82 -32.22
CA SER A 46 -32.22 52.81 -30.78
C SER A 46 -32.56 54.18 -30.20
N TYR A 47 -33.54 54.20 -29.30
CA TYR A 47 -33.95 55.36 -28.52
C TYR A 47 -33.36 55.23 -27.12
N PHE A 48 -32.70 56.28 -26.63
CA PHE A 48 -32.07 56.28 -25.32
C PHE A 48 -31.98 57.70 -24.77
N SER A 49 -31.38 57.84 -23.59
CA SER A 49 -31.03 59.13 -23.01
C SER A 49 -29.61 59.09 -22.47
N LEU A 50 -28.85 60.17 -22.68
CA LEU A 50 -27.58 60.38 -22.01
C LEU A 50 -27.81 61.16 -20.73
N ARG A 51 -27.12 60.77 -19.65
CA ARG A 51 -27.21 61.38 -18.32
C ARG A 51 -25.83 61.79 -17.80
N GLU A 52 -25.81 62.93 -17.12
CA GLU A 52 -24.64 63.51 -16.43
C GLU A 52 -25.20 64.50 -15.39
N ASP A 53 -24.76 64.43 -14.12
CA ASP A 53 -25.07 65.37 -13.03
C ASP A 53 -26.51 65.95 -12.99
N GLY A 54 -27.52 65.06 -13.12
CA GLY A 54 -28.94 65.42 -13.08
C GLY A 54 -29.51 66.03 -14.37
N SER A 55 -28.66 66.28 -15.37
CA SER A 55 -29.08 66.60 -16.74
C SER A 55 -29.47 65.33 -17.50
N THR A 56 -30.29 65.47 -18.55
CA THR A 56 -30.67 64.32 -19.41
C THR A 56 -30.97 64.79 -20.83
N ILE A 57 -30.27 64.22 -21.82
CA ILE A 57 -30.47 64.50 -23.25
C ILE A 57 -31.09 63.27 -23.91
N ARG A 58 -32.27 63.42 -24.52
CA ARG A 58 -32.88 62.33 -25.30
C ARG A 58 -32.18 62.17 -26.65
N CYS A 59 -31.87 60.92 -26.99
CA CYS A 59 -31.06 60.54 -28.13
C CYS A 59 -31.80 59.54 -29.03
N VAL A 60 -31.67 59.71 -30.34
CA VAL A 60 -32.23 58.81 -31.36
C VAL A 60 -31.13 58.41 -32.34
N MET A 61 -30.78 57.14 -32.36
CA MET A 61 -29.83 56.55 -33.30
C MET A 61 -30.57 55.69 -34.31
N PHE A 62 -30.48 56.05 -35.59
CA PHE A 62 -31.08 55.29 -36.68
C PHE A 62 -30.30 54.00 -36.96
N ARG A 63 -30.97 53.01 -37.54
CA ARG A 63 -30.38 51.68 -37.83
C ARG A 63 -29.12 51.80 -38.68
N GLY A 64 -28.05 51.12 -38.28
CA GLY A 64 -26.82 51.02 -39.07
C GLY A 64 -25.94 52.28 -39.01
N ARG A 65 -26.07 53.07 -37.94
CA ARG A 65 -25.08 54.08 -37.56
C ARG A 65 -23.93 53.40 -36.79
N SER A 66 -22.72 53.94 -36.90
CA SER A 66 -21.51 53.34 -36.33
C SER A 66 -21.51 53.40 -34.81
N GLY A 67 -21.22 52.27 -34.14
CA GLY A 67 -21.22 52.19 -32.68
C GLY A 67 -22.61 52.00 -32.06
N GLN A 68 -23.62 51.63 -32.86
CA GLN A 68 -24.92 51.19 -32.33
C GLN A 68 -24.76 49.95 -31.43
N GLU A 69 -23.72 49.16 -31.69
CA GLU A 69 -23.21 48.03 -30.90
C GLU A 69 -22.59 48.41 -29.54
N TYR A 70 -22.32 49.70 -29.27
CA TYR A 70 -21.74 50.19 -28.01
C TYR A 70 -22.78 50.77 -27.05
N LEU A 71 -24.06 50.79 -27.46
CA LEU A 71 -25.17 51.20 -26.61
C LEU A 71 -25.63 50.03 -25.74
N GLU A 72 -25.23 50.03 -24.47
CA GLU A 72 -25.79 49.19 -23.41
C GLU A 72 -26.16 50.07 -22.22
N GLU A 73 -27.13 49.65 -21.41
CA GLU A 73 -27.68 50.48 -20.33
C GLU A 73 -26.73 50.51 -19.12
N GLY A 74 -26.33 51.72 -18.70
CA GLY A 74 -25.30 51.98 -17.69
C GLY A 74 -23.90 52.26 -18.24
N HIS A 75 -23.65 52.11 -19.55
CA HIS A 75 -22.35 52.45 -20.15
C HIS A 75 -22.19 53.95 -20.41
N GLU A 76 -21.00 54.49 -20.13
CA GLU A 76 -20.62 55.84 -20.53
C GLU A 76 -20.16 55.86 -22.00
N VAL A 77 -20.68 56.81 -22.78
CA VAL A 77 -20.36 56.92 -24.21
C VAL A 77 -20.19 58.37 -24.67
N LEU A 78 -19.40 58.54 -25.74
CA LEU A 78 -19.33 59.75 -26.55
C LEU A 78 -20.25 59.60 -27.76
N ALA A 79 -21.42 60.25 -27.74
CA ALA A 79 -22.35 60.30 -28.86
C ALA A 79 -22.09 61.52 -29.75
N GLY A 80 -21.69 61.31 -30.99
CA GLY A 80 -21.52 62.35 -32.01
C GLY A 80 -22.80 62.52 -32.84
N GLY A 81 -23.30 63.75 -32.98
CA GLY A 81 -24.58 64.00 -33.65
C GLY A 81 -24.96 65.48 -33.77
N ASN A 82 -26.25 65.71 -34.02
CA ASN A 82 -26.85 67.03 -34.16
C ASN A 82 -28.15 67.11 -33.36
N PHE A 83 -28.52 68.28 -32.86
CA PHE A 83 -29.85 68.48 -32.27
C PHE A 83 -30.91 68.68 -33.36
N THR A 84 -32.15 68.32 -33.02
CA THR A 84 -33.36 68.46 -33.85
C THR A 84 -34.53 68.79 -32.94
N PHE A 85 -35.53 69.52 -33.44
CA PHE A 85 -36.74 69.85 -32.68
C PHE A 85 -37.97 69.16 -33.29
N TYR A 86 -38.58 68.23 -32.54
CA TYR A 86 -39.76 67.51 -33.00
C TYR A 86 -41.04 68.27 -32.66
N ALA A 87 -41.37 69.22 -33.52
CA ALA A 87 -42.49 70.16 -33.35
C ALA A 87 -43.84 69.53 -32.91
N PRO A 88 -44.27 68.32 -33.34
CA PRO A 88 -45.52 67.73 -32.89
C PRO A 88 -45.59 67.36 -31.39
N TYR A 89 -44.45 67.19 -30.72
CA TYR A 89 -44.39 66.98 -29.25
C TYR A 89 -43.65 68.09 -28.50
N GLY A 90 -43.03 69.04 -29.20
CA GLY A 90 -42.28 70.14 -28.60
C GLY A 90 -40.95 69.73 -27.96
N GLU A 91 -40.42 68.56 -28.34
CA GLU A 91 -39.22 67.98 -27.72
C GLU A 91 -37.96 68.20 -28.57
N ALA A 92 -36.88 68.68 -27.95
CA ALA A 92 -35.55 68.69 -28.53
C ALA A 92 -34.88 67.33 -28.32
N ASN A 93 -34.40 66.70 -29.39
CA ASN A 93 -33.75 65.39 -29.38
C ASN A 93 -32.43 65.46 -30.16
N MET A 94 -31.40 64.78 -29.65
CA MET A 94 -30.13 64.60 -30.36
C MET A 94 -30.27 63.43 -31.35
N GLN A 95 -30.11 63.71 -32.64
CA GLN A 95 -29.97 62.70 -33.67
C GLN A 95 -28.51 62.22 -33.68
N VAL A 96 -28.29 60.99 -33.23
CA VAL A 96 -26.95 60.42 -33.06
C VAL A 96 -26.49 59.76 -34.36
N ALA A 97 -25.33 60.20 -34.85
CA ALA A 97 -24.73 59.75 -36.10
C ALA A 97 -23.63 58.69 -35.88
N ALA A 98 -22.93 58.75 -34.75
CA ALA A 98 -21.97 57.74 -34.30
C ALA A 98 -21.89 57.73 -32.76
N VAL A 99 -21.50 56.59 -32.19
CA VAL A 99 -21.23 56.42 -30.76
C VAL A 99 -19.84 55.80 -30.58
N LEU A 100 -19.12 56.18 -29.53
CA LEU A 100 -17.88 55.56 -29.08
C LEU A 100 -17.99 55.28 -27.57
N PRO A 101 -17.56 54.11 -27.06
CA PRO A 101 -17.59 53.83 -25.63
C PRO A 101 -16.48 54.58 -24.91
N VAL A 102 -16.69 54.89 -23.63
CA VAL A 102 -15.71 55.51 -22.72
C VAL A 102 -15.57 54.62 -21.47
N GLY A 103 -14.46 54.77 -20.75
CA GLY A 103 -14.23 54.10 -19.47
C GLY A 103 -14.38 52.58 -19.56
N GLU A 104 -15.17 52.03 -18.64
CA GLU A 104 -15.39 50.58 -18.50
C GLU A 104 -15.91 49.93 -19.79
N GLY A 105 -16.79 50.59 -20.54
CA GLY A 105 -17.34 50.05 -21.80
C GLY A 105 -16.28 49.89 -22.90
N ALA A 106 -15.27 50.77 -22.93
CA ALA A 106 -14.16 50.66 -23.86
C ALA A 106 -13.19 49.54 -23.45
N MET A 107 -12.95 49.38 -22.14
CA MET A 107 -12.13 48.29 -21.60
C MET A 107 -12.79 46.92 -21.83
N ALA A 108 -14.10 46.80 -21.58
CA ALA A 108 -14.85 45.57 -21.80
C ALA A 108 -14.80 45.11 -23.27
N LEU A 109 -14.94 46.05 -24.21
CA LEU A 109 -14.83 45.79 -25.64
C LEU A 109 -13.43 45.29 -26.04
N GLU A 110 -12.37 45.95 -25.59
CA GLU A 110 -10.99 45.56 -25.91
C GLU A 110 -10.61 44.22 -25.27
N LEU A 111 -11.08 43.95 -24.05
CA LEU A 111 -10.94 42.65 -23.37
C LEU A 111 -11.61 41.52 -24.17
N ALA A 112 -12.82 41.76 -24.69
CA ALA A 112 -13.52 40.80 -25.53
C ALA A 112 -12.79 40.58 -26.87
N ARG A 113 -12.31 41.65 -27.51
CA ARG A 113 -11.53 41.61 -28.76
C ARG A 113 -10.25 40.78 -28.60
N LEU A 114 -9.47 41.06 -27.55
CA LEU A 114 -8.21 40.37 -27.29
C LEU A 114 -8.42 38.92 -26.84
N ARG A 115 -9.44 38.64 -26.01
CA ARG A 115 -9.85 37.26 -25.71
C ARG A 115 -10.19 36.47 -26.98
N GLN A 116 -10.97 37.06 -27.90
CA GLN A 116 -11.33 36.38 -29.14
C GLN A 116 -10.10 36.09 -30.02
N GLN A 117 -9.16 37.03 -30.11
CA GLN A 117 -7.91 36.85 -30.85
C GLN A 117 -7.06 35.70 -30.26
N LEU A 118 -6.76 35.75 -28.96
CA LEU A 118 -5.90 34.78 -28.29
C LEU A 118 -6.55 33.39 -28.16
N ALA A 119 -7.88 33.33 -28.09
CA ALA A 119 -8.63 32.07 -28.24
C ALA A 119 -8.48 31.48 -29.64
N GLY A 120 -8.56 32.31 -30.69
CA GLY A 120 -8.35 31.88 -32.08
C GLY A 120 -6.91 31.43 -32.38
N GLU A 121 -5.94 31.95 -31.65
CA GLU A 121 -4.54 31.48 -31.64
C GLU A 121 -4.31 30.23 -30.76
N GLY A 122 -5.32 29.76 -30.02
CA GLY A 122 -5.25 28.55 -29.20
C GLY A 122 -4.56 28.71 -27.84
N LEU A 123 -4.34 29.95 -27.33
CA LEU A 123 -3.63 30.18 -26.08
C LEU A 123 -4.34 29.60 -24.84
N PHE A 124 -5.66 29.41 -24.91
CA PHE A 124 -6.48 28.92 -23.80
C PHE A 124 -6.74 27.41 -23.82
N GLU A 125 -6.12 26.65 -24.74
CA GLU A 125 -6.39 25.21 -24.87
C GLU A 125 -6.05 24.42 -23.59
N ALA A 126 -7.01 23.66 -23.08
CA ALA A 126 -6.81 22.74 -21.95
C ALA A 126 -5.77 21.64 -22.25
N SER A 127 -5.47 21.36 -23.53
CA SER A 127 -4.41 20.44 -23.97
C SER A 127 -3.00 20.90 -23.56
N ARG A 128 -2.82 22.20 -23.35
CA ARG A 128 -1.54 22.86 -23.04
C ARG A 128 -1.27 22.96 -21.54
N LYS A 129 -2.32 22.91 -20.71
CA LYS A 129 -2.23 23.19 -19.26
C LYS A 129 -1.57 22.02 -18.53
N ARG A 130 -0.47 22.31 -17.83
CA ARG A 130 0.41 21.35 -17.18
C ARG A 130 -0.08 20.99 -15.77
N PRO A 131 0.11 19.75 -15.31
CA PRO A 131 -0.10 19.42 -13.91
C PRO A 131 0.92 20.14 -13.02
N LEU A 132 0.47 20.66 -11.86
CA LEU A 132 1.38 21.24 -10.87
C LEU A 132 2.28 20.16 -10.24
N PRO A 133 3.53 20.51 -9.87
CA PRO A 133 4.41 19.61 -9.14
C PRO A 133 3.81 19.23 -7.78
N MET A 134 3.81 17.94 -7.44
CA MET A 134 3.28 17.45 -6.15
C MET A 134 4.14 17.89 -4.95
N PHE A 135 5.41 18.18 -5.16
CA PHE A 135 6.38 18.58 -4.13
C PHE A 135 7.35 19.64 -4.67
N PRO A 136 6.90 20.89 -4.89
CA PRO A 136 7.79 21.96 -5.36
C PRO A 136 8.82 22.29 -4.26
N LYS A 137 10.09 22.38 -4.66
CA LYS A 137 11.20 22.83 -3.81
C LYS A 137 11.32 24.34 -3.86
N VAL A 138 11.06 24.94 -5.02
CA VAL A 138 11.15 26.39 -5.23
C VAL A 138 9.87 26.88 -5.91
N ILE A 139 9.21 27.87 -5.30
CA ILE A 139 8.03 28.54 -5.84
C ILE A 139 8.46 29.96 -6.22
N GLY A 140 8.44 30.27 -7.52
CA GLY A 140 8.59 31.63 -8.02
C GLY A 140 7.31 32.43 -7.74
N VAL A 141 7.43 33.70 -7.32
CA VAL A 141 6.27 34.57 -7.04
C VAL A 141 6.46 35.92 -7.71
N VAL A 142 5.62 36.22 -8.70
CA VAL A 142 5.57 37.51 -9.40
C VAL A 142 4.52 38.38 -8.71
N THR A 143 4.97 39.31 -7.87
CA THR A 143 4.10 40.28 -7.17
C THR A 143 4.89 41.48 -6.64
N SER A 144 4.20 42.46 -6.04
CA SER A 144 4.84 43.63 -5.42
C SER A 144 5.52 43.27 -4.09
N PRO A 145 6.78 43.66 -3.86
CA PRO A 145 7.52 43.35 -2.62
C PRO A 145 6.88 43.94 -1.36
N ASN A 146 6.13 45.04 -1.51
CA ASN A 146 5.51 45.78 -0.41
C ASN A 146 4.03 45.43 -0.21
N GLY A 147 3.45 44.55 -1.03
CA GLY A 147 2.04 44.18 -0.96
C GLY A 147 1.74 43.14 0.12
N ALA A 148 0.56 43.23 0.76
CA ALA A 148 0.06 42.22 1.69
C ALA A 148 0.06 40.80 1.08
N VAL A 149 -0.23 40.71 -0.22
CA VAL A 149 -0.14 39.51 -1.09
C VAL A 149 1.12 38.68 -0.84
N TRP A 150 2.29 39.32 -0.77
CA TRP A 150 3.56 38.61 -0.55
C TRP A 150 3.64 38.03 0.86
N GLN A 151 3.14 38.75 1.87
CA GLN A 151 3.08 38.29 3.25
C GLN A 151 2.10 37.14 3.43
N ASP A 152 0.94 37.20 2.77
CA ASP A 152 -0.07 36.12 2.79
C ASP A 152 0.46 34.83 2.15
N ILE A 153 1.09 34.93 0.97
CA ILE A 153 1.74 33.79 0.31
C ILE A 153 2.84 33.19 1.21
N GLN A 154 3.67 34.02 1.86
CA GLN A 154 4.65 33.56 2.86
C GLN A 154 3.99 32.84 4.04
N ASN A 155 2.91 33.39 4.59
CA ASN A 155 2.22 32.84 5.76
C ASN A 155 1.54 31.49 5.44
N VAL A 156 0.87 31.40 4.27
CA VAL A 156 0.28 30.17 3.76
C VAL A 156 1.35 29.09 3.56
N ALA A 157 2.44 29.41 2.86
CA ALA A 157 3.50 28.45 2.58
C ALA A 157 4.21 27.97 3.85
N ARG A 158 4.58 28.87 4.77
CA ARG A 158 5.18 28.49 6.07
C ARG A 158 4.25 27.62 6.92
N ARG A 159 2.93 27.84 6.84
CA ARG A 159 1.91 27.03 7.54
C ARG A 159 1.73 25.64 6.92
N ARG A 160 1.62 25.57 5.59
CA ARG A 160 1.27 24.36 4.83
C ARG A 160 2.47 23.51 4.46
N TYR A 161 3.50 24.10 3.87
CA TYR A 161 4.66 23.39 3.32
C TYR A 161 5.97 24.18 3.52
N PRO A 162 6.51 24.26 4.75
CA PRO A 162 7.74 25.00 5.07
C PRO A 162 9.03 24.36 4.52
N LEU A 163 8.92 23.45 3.54
CA LEU A 163 10.04 22.84 2.82
C LEU A 163 10.27 23.49 1.45
N ALA A 164 9.34 24.30 0.95
CA ALA A 164 9.54 25.10 -0.26
C ALA A 164 10.23 26.43 0.05
N GLU A 165 11.23 26.76 -0.77
CA GLU A 165 11.79 28.10 -0.90
C GLU A 165 10.81 28.99 -1.70
N LEU A 166 10.62 30.23 -1.27
CA LEU A 166 9.83 31.22 -2.00
C LEU A 166 10.77 32.26 -2.63
N ARG A 167 10.79 32.32 -3.97
CA ARG A 167 11.63 33.22 -4.75
C ARG A 167 10.78 34.36 -5.32
N LEU A 168 10.83 35.53 -4.69
CA LEU A 168 10.13 36.72 -5.17
C LEU A 168 10.81 37.30 -6.41
N SER A 169 10.04 37.52 -7.47
CA SER A 169 10.38 38.40 -8.58
C SER A 169 9.63 39.73 -8.39
N PRO A 170 10.28 40.78 -7.84
CA PRO A 170 9.60 41.98 -7.36
C PRO A 170 9.13 42.85 -8.53
N THR A 171 7.82 42.97 -8.69
CA THR A 171 7.19 43.48 -9.93
C THR A 171 6.11 44.52 -9.60
N ALA A 172 5.98 45.58 -10.41
CA ALA A 172 4.79 46.43 -10.34
C ALA A 172 3.57 45.65 -10.85
N VAL A 173 2.51 45.57 -10.03
CA VAL A 173 1.27 44.83 -10.35
C VAL A 173 0.09 45.75 -10.69
N GLN A 174 0.35 47.03 -10.95
CA GLN A 174 -0.66 48.06 -11.21
C GLN A 174 -0.12 49.20 -12.09
N GLY A 175 -0.99 49.81 -12.89
CA GLY A 175 -0.66 50.89 -13.82
C GLY A 175 -0.04 50.40 -15.15
N ASP A 176 0.01 51.29 -16.13
CA ASP A 176 0.22 50.99 -17.56
C ASP A 176 1.46 50.14 -17.87
N THR A 177 2.56 50.37 -17.14
CA THR A 177 3.84 49.65 -17.36
C THR A 177 3.91 48.28 -16.67
N ALA A 178 2.93 47.92 -15.82
CA ALA A 178 2.94 46.67 -15.07
C ALA A 178 2.86 45.43 -15.97
N GLY A 179 2.09 45.46 -17.07
CA GLY A 179 1.96 44.32 -17.98
C GLY A 179 3.30 43.85 -18.54
N GLY A 180 4.09 44.78 -19.09
CA GLY A 180 5.45 44.49 -19.58
C GLY A 180 6.40 43.99 -18.48
N GLN A 181 6.30 44.53 -17.26
CA GLN A 181 7.10 44.08 -16.12
C GLN A 181 6.72 42.67 -15.65
N ILE A 182 5.42 42.34 -15.59
CA ILE A 182 4.93 41.00 -15.25
C ILE A 182 5.39 39.98 -16.29
N ALA A 183 5.30 40.34 -17.57
CA ALA A 183 5.78 39.50 -18.67
C ALA A 183 7.30 39.23 -18.58
N GLU A 184 8.09 40.25 -18.22
CA GLU A 184 9.53 40.11 -18.02
C GLU A 184 9.89 39.31 -16.78
N ALA A 185 9.19 39.51 -15.66
CA ALA A 185 9.38 38.76 -14.43
C ALA A 185 9.09 37.25 -14.61
N ILE A 186 8.13 36.90 -15.47
CA ILE A 186 7.84 35.51 -15.86
C ILE A 186 8.97 34.95 -16.74
N ARG A 187 9.46 35.72 -17.73
CA ARG A 187 10.62 35.31 -18.56
C ARG A 187 11.86 35.06 -17.71
N GLN A 188 12.23 36.00 -16.85
CA GLN A 188 13.39 35.88 -15.95
C GLN A 188 13.32 34.61 -15.07
N LEU A 189 12.15 34.28 -14.50
CA LEU A 189 12.00 33.06 -13.69
C LEU A 189 12.16 31.77 -14.51
N ASN A 190 11.86 31.80 -15.82
CA ASN A 190 12.11 30.69 -16.74
C ASN A 190 13.58 30.61 -17.17
N ASP A 191 14.22 31.75 -17.47
CA ASP A 191 15.63 31.82 -17.86
C ASP A 191 16.57 31.41 -16.71
N GLU A 192 16.19 31.68 -15.46
CA GLU A 192 16.88 31.16 -14.27
C GLU A 192 16.71 29.62 -14.12
N GLY A 193 15.58 29.06 -14.56
CA GLY A 193 15.29 27.62 -14.49
C GLY A 193 15.21 27.03 -13.07
N LEU A 194 15.14 27.88 -12.03
CA LEU A 194 15.22 27.45 -10.62
C LEU A 194 13.86 27.11 -9.98
N ALA A 195 12.75 27.60 -10.50
CA ALA A 195 11.42 27.40 -9.91
C ALA A 195 10.70 26.17 -10.47
N ASP A 196 10.07 25.37 -9.61
CA ASP A 196 9.24 24.23 -10.03
C ASP A 196 7.83 24.69 -10.46
N VAL A 197 7.38 25.84 -9.96
CA VAL A 197 6.08 26.47 -10.26
C VAL A 197 6.16 27.99 -10.04
N ILE A 198 5.45 28.77 -10.85
CA ILE A 198 5.34 30.24 -10.73
C ILE A 198 3.93 30.61 -10.25
N ILE A 199 3.82 31.52 -9.28
CA ILE A 199 2.59 32.19 -8.90
C ILE A 199 2.63 33.62 -9.45
N VAL A 200 1.63 34.01 -10.24
CA VAL A 200 1.38 35.41 -10.63
C VAL A 200 0.20 35.90 -9.80
N ALA A 201 0.40 36.87 -8.91
CA ALA A 201 -0.61 37.21 -7.91
C ALA A 201 -0.76 38.69 -7.57
N ARG A 202 -2.02 39.09 -7.37
CA ARG A 202 -2.45 40.39 -6.84
C ARG A 202 -3.77 40.22 -6.07
N GLY A 203 -3.95 40.95 -4.98
CA GLY A 203 -5.27 41.07 -4.34
C GLY A 203 -6.27 41.86 -5.19
N GLY A 204 -7.46 42.09 -4.65
CA GLY A 204 -8.47 42.94 -5.32
C GLY A 204 -8.02 44.39 -5.55
N GLY A 205 -8.72 45.04 -6.48
CA GLY A 205 -8.58 46.45 -6.88
C GLY A 205 -9.78 46.87 -7.74
N SER A 206 -9.72 48.00 -8.44
CA SER A 206 -10.67 48.29 -9.53
C SER A 206 -10.39 47.42 -10.77
N LEU A 207 -11.30 47.42 -11.74
CA LEU A 207 -11.08 46.75 -13.05
C LEU A 207 -9.88 47.38 -13.79
N GLU A 208 -9.73 48.70 -13.70
CA GLU A 208 -8.60 49.48 -14.24
C GLU A 208 -7.28 49.02 -13.62
N ASP A 209 -7.30 48.76 -12.31
CA ASP A 209 -6.17 48.27 -11.55
C ASP A 209 -5.72 46.88 -12.05
N LEU A 210 -6.66 45.95 -12.21
CA LEU A 210 -6.41 44.60 -12.69
C LEU A 210 -6.10 44.53 -14.20
N TRP A 211 -6.26 45.64 -14.93
CA TRP A 211 -6.13 45.69 -16.39
C TRP A 211 -4.77 45.20 -16.92
N CYS A 212 -3.68 45.39 -16.17
CA CYS A 212 -2.35 44.92 -16.57
C CYS A 212 -2.25 43.40 -16.79
N PHE A 213 -3.10 42.59 -16.14
CA PHE A 213 -3.21 41.14 -16.33
C PHE A 213 -4.02 40.73 -17.58
N ASN A 214 -4.62 41.71 -18.27
CA ASN A 214 -5.25 41.52 -19.58
C ASN A 214 -4.32 41.87 -20.75
N SER A 215 -3.05 42.19 -20.50
CA SER A 215 -2.10 42.54 -21.57
C SER A 215 -1.64 41.32 -22.37
N GLU A 216 -1.47 41.50 -23.69
CA GLU A 216 -1.01 40.46 -24.61
C GLU A 216 0.39 39.93 -24.25
N ASP A 217 1.28 40.81 -23.76
CA ASP A 217 2.63 40.44 -23.31
C ASP A 217 2.60 39.43 -22.15
N VAL A 218 1.70 39.63 -21.17
CA VAL A 218 1.52 38.70 -20.05
C VAL A 218 0.93 37.39 -20.54
N ALA A 219 -0.08 37.43 -21.40
CA ALA A 219 -0.68 36.23 -22.00
C ALA A 219 0.37 35.39 -22.75
N ARG A 220 1.19 36.03 -23.60
CA ARG A 220 2.26 35.35 -24.34
C ARG A 220 3.41 34.88 -23.45
N ALA A 221 3.76 35.61 -22.38
CA ALA A 221 4.77 35.17 -21.41
C ALA A 221 4.32 33.94 -20.61
N ILE A 222 3.05 33.87 -20.17
CA ILE A 222 2.50 32.69 -19.50
C ILE A 222 2.46 31.49 -20.45
N PHE A 223 1.98 31.68 -21.69
CA PHE A 223 1.91 30.64 -22.72
C PHE A 223 3.28 30.12 -23.19
N GLY A 224 4.30 30.99 -23.18
CA GLY A 224 5.70 30.67 -23.51
C GLY A 224 6.54 30.16 -22.33
N SER A 225 6.05 30.29 -21.10
CA SER A 225 6.69 29.75 -19.89
C SER A 225 6.93 28.25 -20.06
N GLY A 226 8.12 27.74 -19.69
CA GLY A 226 8.41 26.31 -19.54
C GLY A 226 7.95 25.75 -18.19
N ILE A 227 8.00 26.59 -17.16
CA ILE A 227 7.55 26.29 -15.79
C ILE A 227 6.01 26.49 -15.71
N PRO A 228 5.24 25.62 -15.01
CA PRO A 228 3.80 25.81 -14.83
C PRO A 228 3.47 27.09 -14.04
N VAL A 229 2.43 27.79 -14.45
CA VAL A 229 2.01 29.08 -13.88
C VAL A 229 0.62 28.97 -13.25
N VAL A 230 0.51 29.44 -12.01
CA VAL A 230 -0.76 29.62 -11.29
C VAL A 230 -1.09 31.11 -11.23
N SER A 231 -2.26 31.49 -11.76
CA SER A 231 -2.80 32.83 -11.56
C SER A 231 -3.55 32.91 -10.23
N GLY A 232 -3.34 33.98 -9.47
CA GLY A 232 -4.03 34.30 -8.23
C GLY A 232 -4.31 35.80 -8.17
N VAL A 233 -5.08 36.29 -9.14
CA VAL A 233 -5.37 37.72 -9.35
C VAL A 233 -6.82 38.01 -8.92
N GLY A 234 -7.00 39.01 -8.07
CA GLY A 234 -8.34 39.48 -7.65
C GLY A 234 -9.10 38.50 -6.75
N HIS A 235 -10.41 38.45 -6.96
CA HIS A 235 -11.39 37.59 -6.31
C HIS A 235 -12.12 36.66 -7.30
N GLU A 236 -13.06 35.85 -6.82
CA GLU A 236 -13.79 34.85 -7.63
C GLU A 236 -14.43 35.43 -8.91
N THR A 237 -15.01 36.63 -8.82
CA THR A 237 -15.60 37.40 -9.94
C THR A 237 -14.59 37.86 -11.00
N ASP A 238 -13.33 38.01 -10.63
CA ASP A 238 -12.36 38.80 -11.38
C ASP A 238 -11.63 37.89 -12.37
N HIS A 239 -12.13 37.82 -13.60
CA HIS A 239 -11.61 36.95 -14.65
C HIS A 239 -10.74 37.71 -15.66
N THR A 240 -9.43 37.55 -15.57
CA THR A 240 -8.43 38.16 -16.46
C THR A 240 -7.96 37.22 -17.57
N ILE A 241 -7.30 37.75 -18.62
CA ILE A 241 -6.67 36.90 -19.65
C ILE A 241 -5.53 36.05 -19.05
N ALA A 242 -4.80 36.56 -18.05
CA ALA A 242 -3.79 35.78 -17.34
C ALA A 242 -4.38 34.50 -16.71
N ASP A 243 -5.60 34.55 -16.17
CA ASP A 243 -6.31 33.37 -15.65
C ASP A 243 -6.68 32.37 -16.75
N ASP A 244 -7.09 32.87 -17.92
CA ASP A 244 -7.51 32.05 -19.06
C ASP A 244 -6.31 31.30 -19.68
N VAL A 245 -5.11 31.90 -19.71
CA VAL A 245 -3.88 31.23 -20.18
C VAL A 245 -3.25 30.32 -19.12
N ALA A 246 -3.24 30.73 -17.83
CA ALA A 246 -2.52 30.03 -16.76
C ALA A 246 -2.87 28.54 -16.66
N ASP A 247 -1.89 27.71 -16.29
CA ASP A 247 -2.08 26.26 -16.11
C ASP A 247 -3.15 25.96 -15.04
N GLN A 248 -3.25 26.82 -14.01
CA GLN A 248 -4.36 26.81 -13.06
C GLN A 248 -4.73 28.23 -12.60
N ARG A 249 -6.05 28.53 -12.51
CA ARG A 249 -6.58 29.71 -11.81
C ARG A 249 -6.82 29.39 -10.33
N ALA A 250 -6.49 30.34 -9.47
CA ALA A 250 -6.92 30.41 -8.08
C ALA A 250 -7.77 31.67 -7.86
N PRO A 251 -8.85 31.61 -7.06
CA PRO A 251 -9.75 32.76 -6.86
C PRO A 251 -9.18 33.83 -5.90
N THR A 252 -8.00 33.64 -5.32
CA THR A 252 -7.25 34.62 -4.52
C THR A 252 -5.75 34.29 -4.50
N PRO A 253 -4.84 35.23 -4.17
CA PRO A 253 -3.43 34.94 -3.93
C PRO A 253 -3.17 33.85 -2.88
N SER A 254 -3.93 33.85 -1.79
CA SER A 254 -3.82 32.85 -0.73
C SER A 254 -4.23 31.47 -1.22
N ALA A 255 -5.26 31.37 -2.08
CA ALA A 255 -5.64 30.13 -2.73
C ALA A 255 -4.59 29.64 -3.75
N ALA A 256 -3.89 30.54 -4.46
CA ALA A 256 -2.77 30.15 -5.33
C ALA A 256 -1.65 29.49 -4.51
N ALA A 257 -1.29 30.08 -3.36
CA ALA A 257 -0.35 29.48 -2.43
C ALA A 257 -0.89 28.17 -1.81
N GLU A 258 -2.20 28.01 -1.56
CA GLU A 258 -2.76 26.75 -1.08
C GLU A 258 -2.72 25.63 -2.14
N LEU A 259 -2.88 25.96 -3.43
CA LEU A 259 -2.78 25.02 -4.56
C LEU A 259 -1.34 24.57 -4.82
N THR A 260 -0.36 25.48 -4.73
CA THR A 260 1.06 25.13 -4.89
C THR A 260 1.71 24.50 -3.65
N THR A 261 1.04 24.49 -2.48
CA THR A 261 1.63 23.95 -1.23
C THR A 261 0.85 22.77 -0.64
N PRO A 262 1.45 21.56 -0.65
CA PRO A 262 0.88 20.37 0.00
C PRO A 262 0.61 20.57 1.51
N GLU A 263 -0.45 19.95 2.04
CA GLU A 263 -0.75 20.06 3.47
C GLU A 263 0.20 19.19 4.32
N ARG A 264 1.13 19.81 5.07
CA ARG A 264 2.04 19.15 6.02
C ARG A 264 1.35 18.14 6.94
N ARG A 265 0.13 18.43 7.42
CA ARG A 265 -0.64 17.52 8.29
C ARG A 265 -0.98 16.21 7.55
N GLN A 266 -1.40 16.29 6.29
CA GLN A 266 -1.68 15.12 5.47
C GLN A 266 -0.38 14.37 5.11
N LEU A 267 0.70 15.08 4.81
CA LEU A 267 2.00 14.44 4.54
C LEU A 267 2.54 13.68 5.76
N LEU A 268 2.47 14.28 6.96
CA LEU A 268 2.83 13.61 8.21
C LEU A 268 1.93 12.39 8.47
N ALA A 269 0.61 12.50 8.27
CA ALA A 269 -0.31 11.38 8.41
C ALA A 269 0.03 10.22 7.45
N ASN A 270 0.35 10.53 6.18
CA ASN A 270 0.79 9.54 5.19
C ASN A 270 2.09 8.84 5.61
N VAL A 271 3.08 9.59 6.13
CA VAL A 271 4.36 9.02 6.61
C VAL A 271 4.15 8.13 7.84
N PHE A 272 3.32 8.54 8.80
CA PHE A 272 2.99 7.71 9.97
C PHE A 272 2.23 6.43 9.57
N ALA A 273 1.26 6.52 8.65
CA ALA A 273 0.54 5.36 8.14
C ALA A 273 1.47 4.37 7.43
N ALA A 274 2.37 4.86 6.57
CA ALA A 274 3.37 4.04 5.89
C ALA A 274 4.33 3.36 6.89
N GLY A 275 4.76 4.06 7.95
CA GLY A 275 5.58 3.49 9.02
C GLY A 275 4.86 2.39 9.83
N GLN A 276 3.59 2.59 10.14
CA GLN A 276 2.75 1.56 10.80
C GLN A 276 2.55 0.34 9.90
N GLN A 277 2.26 0.55 8.62
CA GLN A 277 2.11 -0.53 7.63
C GLN A 277 3.40 -1.34 7.47
N LEU A 278 4.55 -0.67 7.32
CA LEU A 278 5.87 -1.30 7.26
C LEU A 278 6.14 -2.14 8.52
N THR A 279 5.86 -1.59 9.70
CA THR A 279 6.04 -2.30 10.98
C THR A 279 5.18 -3.57 11.05
N SER A 280 3.90 -3.47 10.67
CA SER A 280 2.96 -4.60 10.62
C SER A 280 3.42 -5.70 9.66
N VAL A 281 3.85 -5.31 8.44
CA VAL A 281 4.37 -6.25 7.44
C VAL A 281 5.64 -6.94 7.93
N MET A 282 6.57 -6.21 8.55
CA MET A 282 7.83 -6.75 9.08
C MET A 282 7.61 -7.72 10.24
N LEU A 283 6.76 -7.38 11.21
CA LEU A 283 6.39 -8.29 12.31
C LEU A 283 5.71 -9.54 11.76
N GLY A 284 4.75 -9.39 10.84
CA GLY A 284 4.10 -10.50 10.16
C GLY A 284 5.05 -11.38 9.33
N HIS A 285 6.19 -10.86 8.86
CA HIS A 285 7.26 -11.66 8.25
C HIS A 285 8.11 -12.41 9.29
N ILE A 286 8.47 -11.75 10.39
CA ILE A 286 9.24 -12.35 11.49
C ILE A 286 8.47 -13.52 12.10
N ASP A 287 7.18 -13.36 12.39
CA ASP A 287 6.37 -14.42 13.01
C ASP A 287 6.08 -15.57 12.05
N ARG A 288 5.93 -15.31 10.74
CA ARG A 288 5.94 -16.38 9.72
C ARG A 288 7.24 -17.18 9.75
N ARG A 289 8.41 -16.51 9.82
CA ARG A 289 9.70 -17.21 9.93
C ARG A 289 9.91 -17.96 11.25
N ARG A 290 9.42 -17.44 12.37
CA ARG A 290 9.40 -18.16 13.66
C ARG A 290 8.56 -19.44 13.55
N ASN A 291 7.38 -19.35 12.96
CA ASN A 291 6.49 -20.49 12.75
C ASN A 291 7.07 -21.52 11.75
N ASP A 292 7.73 -21.07 10.68
CA ASP A 292 8.47 -21.94 9.74
C ASP A 292 9.53 -22.78 10.49
N VAL A 293 10.37 -22.10 11.30
CA VAL A 293 11.47 -22.73 12.06
C VAL A 293 10.92 -23.68 13.13
N GLU A 294 9.91 -23.27 13.88
CA GLU A 294 9.26 -24.12 14.89
C GLU A 294 8.61 -25.36 14.26
N LEU A 295 7.98 -25.22 13.09
CA LEU A 295 7.43 -26.35 12.34
C LEU A 295 8.54 -27.31 11.86
N GLN A 296 9.68 -26.83 11.38
CA GLN A 296 10.80 -27.72 11.04
C GLN A 296 11.42 -28.36 12.29
N ARG A 297 11.51 -27.64 13.42
CA ARG A 297 11.99 -28.17 14.71
C ARG A 297 11.09 -29.31 15.19
N GLN A 298 9.77 -29.15 15.14
CA GLN A 298 8.81 -30.21 15.48
C GLN A 298 8.88 -31.39 14.50
N ARG A 299 9.04 -31.13 13.19
CA ARG A 299 9.23 -32.20 12.18
C ARG A 299 10.50 -32.99 12.41
N LEU A 300 11.60 -32.34 12.78
CA LEU A 300 12.86 -32.98 13.14
C LEU A 300 12.71 -33.82 14.41
N GLN A 301 12.07 -33.29 15.47
CA GLN A 301 11.80 -34.05 16.69
C GLN A 301 10.89 -35.27 16.47
N ARG A 302 9.92 -35.20 15.53
CA ARG A 302 9.04 -36.32 15.18
C ARG A 302 9.65 -37.32 14.18
N ARG A 303 10.76 -36.99 13.52
CA ARG A 303 11.45 -37.85 12.54
C ARG A 303 12.82 -38.33 13.01
N GLY A 304 13.38 -37.75 14.07
CA GLY A 304 14.53 -38.32 14.76
C GLY A 304 14.18 -39.69 15.32
N PRO A 305 15.10 -40.67 15.28
CA PRO A 305 14.87 -41.95 15.94
C PRO A 305 14.72 -41.75 17.45
N ASP A 306 13.81 -42.49 18.08
CA ASP A 306 13.75 -42.56 19.54
C ASP A 306 14.99 -43.32 20.04
N MET A 307 16.00 -42.54 20.42
CA MET A 307 17.27 -43.06 20.93
C MET A 307 17.08 -43.90 22.20
N ALA A 308 16.05 -43.63 23.02
CA ALA A 308 15.75 -44.42 24.21
C ALA A 308 15.08 -45.77 23.84
N VAL A 309 14.40 -45.89 22.69
CA VAL A 309 14.00 -47.21 22.13
C VAL A 309 15.22 -47.95 21.58
N LEU A 310 16.09 -47.29 20.81
CA LEU A 310 17.27 -47.92 20.23
C LEU A 310 18.27 -48.40 21.29
N MET A 311 18.51 -47.60 22.34
CA MET A 311 19.37 -47.99 23.46
C MET A 311 18.79 -49.22 24.18
N ARG A 312 17.51 -49.22 24.57
CA ARG A 312 16.86 -50.40 25.17
C ARG A 312 16.90 -51.65 24.28
N GLN A 313 16.88 -51.50 22.95
CA GLN A 313 17.06 -52.62 22.02
C GLN A 313 18.51 -53.14 22.02
N ILE A 314 19.51 -52.26 22.09
CA ILE A 314 20.93 -52.62 22.23
C ILE A 314 21.19 -53.29 23.58
N ASP A 315 20.64 -52.76 24.68
CA ASP A 315 20.77 -53.32 26.02
C ASP A 315 20.18 -54.73 26.06
N GLY A 316 18.92 -54.89 25.63
CA GLY A 316 18.25 -56.19 25.56
C GLY A 316 18.81 -57.15 24.51
N LEU A 317 19.62 -56.69 23.55
CA LEU A 317 20.45 -57.56 22.69
C LEU A 317 21.71 -58.01 23.45
N THR A 318 22.36 -57.10 24.18
CA THR A 318 23.60 -57.32 24.93
C THR A 318 23.38 -58.28 26.10
N GLU A 319 22.28 -58.14 26.86
CA GLU A 319 21.88 -59.08 27.90
C GLU A 319 21.65 -60.49 27.34
N ARG A 320 20.90 -60.61 26.23
CA ARG A 320 20.62 -61.91 25.59
C ARG A 320 21.89 -62.57 25.04
N ALA A 321 22.78 -61.80 24.42
CA ALA A 321 24.07 -62.27 23.94
C ALA A 321 24.95 -62.76 25.10
N THR A 322 25.05 -61.97 26.18
CA THR A 322 25.81 -62.32 27.39
C THR A 322 25.28 -63.60 28.03
N ALA A 323 23.96 -63.68 28.25
CA ALA A 323 23.33 -64.88 28.82
C ALA A 323 23.46 -66.12 27.90
N ALA A 324 23.47 -65.94 26.58
CA ALA A 324 23.75 -67.02 25.64
C ALA A 324 25.21 -67.50 25.70
N MET A 325 26.17 -66.58 25.80
CA MET A 325 27.59 -66.92 25.99
C MET A 325 27.83 -67.64 27.32
N THR A 326 27.25 -67.17 28.43
CA THR A 326 27.37 -67.82 29.75
C THR A 326 26.81 -69.24 29.71
N ARG A 327 25.59 -69.44 29.20
CA ARG A 327 25.00 -70.79 29.05
C ARG A 327 25.78 -71.69 28.09
N ARG A 328 26.46 -71.14 27.08
CA ARG A 328 27.35 -71.91 26.19
C ARG A 328 28.63 -72.32 26.90
N LYS A 329 29.24 -71.42 27.68
CA LYS A 329 30.41 -71.70 28.53
C LYS A 329 30.10 -72.78 29.56
N GLU A 330 29.03 -72.63 30.34
CA GLU A 330 28.58 -73.63 31.31
C GLU A 330 28.34 -75.00 30.68
N ARG A 331 27.73 -75.05 29.49
CA ARG A 331 27.51 -76.32 28.79
C ARG A 331 28.84 -76.95 28.42
N LEU A 332 29.77 -76.19 27.82
CA LEU A 332 31.10 -76.70 27.48
C LEU A 332 31.92 -77.15 28.71
N GLN A 333 31.74 -76.50 29.86
CA GLN A 333 32.34 -76.93 31.13
C GLN A 333 31.74 -78.26 31.60
N ARG A 334 30.41 -78.38 31.63
CA ARG A 334 29.72 -79.64 32.00
C ARG A 334 29.99 -80.78 31.01
N ASP A 335 30.09 -80.49 29.72
CA ASP A 335 30.48 -81.45 28.68
C ASP A 335 31.92 -81.95 28.95
N LEU A 336 32.86 -81.04 29.29
CA LEU A 336 34.25 -81.37 29.62
C LEU A 336 34.35 -82.19 30.91
N GLU A 337 33.67 -81.77 31.98
CA GLU A 337 33.58 -82.48 33.27
C GLU A 337 33.04 -83.90 33.08
N ALA A 338 31.99 -84.08 32.25
CA ALA A 338 31.45 -85.39 31.92
C ALA A 338 32.45 -86.28 31.15
N GLN A 339 33.22 -85.73 30.21
CA GLN A 339 34.28 -86.50 29.54
C GLN A 339 35.44 -86.84 30.47
N GLN A 340 35.83 -85.93 31.38
CA GLN A 340 36.85 -86.19 32.41
C GLN A 340 36.41 -87.27 33.41
N ALA A 341 35.15 -87.24 33.85
CA ALA A 341 34.56 -88.27 34.70
C ALA A 341 34.50 -89.62 33.97
N LYS A 342 34.12 -89.64 32.69
CA LYS A 342 34.12 -90.85 31.85
C LYS A 342 35.53 -91.41 31.66
N LEU A 343 36.53 -90.55 31.43
CA LEU A 343 37.94 -90.95 31.34
C LEU A 343 38.41 -91.57 32.66
N SER A 344 38.10 -90.93 33.78
CA SER A 344 38.46 -91.39 35.14
C SER A 344 37.76 -92.70 35.53
N ALA A 345 36.53 -92.93 35.04
CA ALA A 345 35.80 -94.18 35.26
C ALA A 345 36.31 -95.35 34.38
N LEU A 346 37.05 -95.03 33.31
CA LEU A 346 37.69 -95.99 32.41
C LEU A 346 39.19 -96.17 32.69
N ASP A 347 39.76 -95.46 33.68
CA ASP A 347 41.16 -95.62 34.12
C ASP A 347 41.33 -96.94 34.91
N PRO A 348 42.10 -97.93 34.40
CA PRO A 348 42.36 -99.16 35.14
C PRO A 348 43.08 -98.91 36.47
N ALA A 349 43.91 -97.86 36.55
CA ALA A 349 44.64 -97.50 37.77
C ALA A 349 43.72 -96.87 38.84
N ALA A 350 42.53 -96.38 38.49
CA ALA A 350 41.52 -95.96 39.45
C ALA A 350 40.80 -97.16 40.07
N THR A 351 40.49 -98.19 39.27
CA THR A 351 39.91 -99.45 39.74
C THR A 351 40.87 -100.21 40.66
N LEU A 352 42.14 -100.34 40.27
CA LEU A 352 43.17 -100.94 41.12
C LEU A 352 43.33 -100.20 42.47
N ARG A 353 43.25 -98.86 42.47
CA ARG A 353 43.34 -98.03 43.70
C ARG A 353 42.14 -98.15 44.64
N ARG A 354 41.04 -98.79 44.23
CA ARG A 354 39.87 -99.09 45.08
C ARG A 354 39.98 -100.42 45.82
N GLY A 355 41.13 -101.10 45.76
CA GLY A 355 41.37 -102.37 46.44
C GLY A 355 41.01 -103.62 45.62
N TYR A 356 40.61 -103.45 44.37
CA TYR A 356 40.48 -104.55 43.42
C TYR A 356 41.86 -104.94 42.87
N ALA A 357 42.09 -106.24 42.70
CA ALA A 357 43.28 -106.76 42.03
C ALA A 357 42.93 -107.32 40.65
N VAL A 358 43.83 -107.16 39.69
CA VAL A 358 43.77 -107.91 38.43
C VAL A 358 44.61 -109.18 38.59
N VAL A 359 43.95 -110.32 38.65
CA VAL A 359 44.58 -111.65 38.75
C VAL A 359 44.79 -112.19 37.34
N SER A 360 45.99 -112.69 37.04
CA SER A 360 46.33 -113.33 35.76
C SER A 360 47.18 -114.57 35.98
N LEU A 361 47.23 -115.48 35.02
CA LEU A 361 48.17 -116.62 35.05
C LEU A 361 49.58 -116.12 34.73
N ALA A 362 50.58 -116.51 35.54
CA ALA A 362 51.97 -116.12 35.29
C ALA A 362 52.51 -116.61 33.92
N ALA A 363 51.85 -117.59 33.30
CA ALA A 363 52.17 -118.11 31.97
C ALA A 363 51.53 -117.32 30.80
N GLN A 364 50.46 -116.55 31.01
CA GLN A 364 49.76 -115.81 29.95
C GLN A 364 49.13 -114.50 30.46
N PRO A 365 49.43 -113.32 29.85
CA PRO A 365 48.89 -112.04 30.28
C PRO A 365 47.41 -111.87 29.86
N GLY A 366 46.51 -112.38 30.69
CA GLY A 366 45.07 -112.21 30.57
C GLY A 366 44.40 -112.21 31.95
N ALA A 367 43.46 -111.29 32.17
CA ALA A 367 42.74 -111.19 33.44
C ALA A 367 41.76 -112.38 33.60
N LEU A 368 41.89 -113.13 34.69
CA LEU A 368 40.98 -114.21 35.04
C LEU A 368 39.65 -113.63 35.53
N THR A 369 38.55 -114.01 34.88
CA THR A 369 37.21 -113.47 35.16
C THR A 369 36.23 -114.51 35.69
N ALA A 370 36.60 -115.79 35.66
CA ALA A 370 35.83 -116.90 36.24
C ALA A 370 36.71 -117.83 37.09
N PRO A 371 36.24 -118.30 38.26
CA PRO A 371 37.08 -119.05 39.21
C PRO A 371 37.55 -120.42 38.69
N GLY A 372 36.87 -121.00 37.70
CA GLY A 372 37.29 -122.26 37.06
C GLY A 372 38.42 -122.13 36.03
N GLN A 373 39.04 -120.95 35.90
CA GLN A 373 40.13 -120.69 34.95
C GLN A 373 41.54 -120.83 35.56
N ALA A 374 41.64 -121.12 36.86
CA ALA A 374 42.89 -121.48 37.54
C ALA A 374 42.76 -122.90 38.11
N GLN A 375 43.83 -123.68 38.04
CA GLN A 375 43.90 -125.05 38.56
C GLN A 375 44.77 -125.11 39.83
N ASP A 376 44.55 -126.15 40.64
CA ASP A 376 45.21 -126.32 41.96
C ASP A 376 46.74 -126.43 41.76
N GLY A 377 47.50 -125.46 42.27
CA GLY A 377 48.95 -125.33 42.04
C GLY A 377 49.40 -124.32 40.97
N ASP A 378 48.50 -123.68 40.22
CA ASP A 378 48.88 -122.64 39.24
C ASP A 378 49.49 -121.40 39.92
N LEU A 379 50.55 -120.82 39.32
CA LEU A 379 51.06 -119.50 39.71
C LEU A 379 50.17 -118.39 39.11
N LEU A 380 49.57 -117.62 40.00
CA LEU A 380 48.80 -116.42 39.71
C LEU A 380 49.66 -115.20 39.99
N ASP A 381 49.73 -114.25 39.05
CA ASP A 381 50.26 -112.91 39.30
C ASP A 381 49.11 -111.94 39.58
N ILE A 382 49.12 -111.35 40.76
CA ILE A 382 48.06 -110.50 41.32
C ILE A 382 48.55 -109.04 41.26
N THR A 383 48.08 -108.30 40.25
CA THR A 383 48.41 -106.88 40.10
C THR A 383 47.51 -106.02 40.97
N LEU A 384 48.12 -105.25 41.89
CA LEU A 384 47.49 -104.27 42.77
C LEU A 384 47.98 -102.86 42.40
N SER A 385 47.37 -101.81 42.96
CA SER A 385 47.76 -100.42 42.68
C SER A 385 49.17 -100.02 43.13
N GLY A 386 49.85 -100.84 43.92
CA GLY A 386 51.22 -100.60 44.41
C GLY A 386 52.30 -101.48 43.77
N GLY A 387 51.92 -102.39 42.86
CA GLY A 387 52.80 -103.43 42.30
C GLY A 387 52.07 -104.76 42.13
N SER A 388 52.73 -105.77 41.56
CA SER A 388 52.21 -107.14 41.50
C SER A 388 52.82 -108.05 42.56
N MET A 389 52.10 -109.12 42.91
CA MET A 389 52.56 -110.16 43.82
C MET A 389 52.10 -111.53 43.33
N GLN A 390 52.98 -112.53 43.44
CA GLN A 390 52.64 -113.90 43.04
C GLN A 390 51.97 -114.66 44.18
N ALA A 391 50.95 -115.43 43.83
CA ALA A 391 50.25 -116.38 44.69
C ALA A 391 50.11 -117.72 43.97
N VAL A 392 49.87 -118.80 44.72
CA VAL A 392 49.58 -120.13 44.16
C VAL A 392 48.10 -120.42 44.39
N ALA A 393 47.40 -120.86 43.35
CA ALA A 393 46.00 -121.27 43.44
C ALA A 393 45.86 -122.50 44.37
N GLY A 394 44.89 -122.46 45.29
CA GLY A 394 44.74 -123.47 46.34
C GLY A 394 43.28 -123.90 46.55
N ASN A 395 43.10 -125.21 46.72
CA ASN A 395 41.83 -125.91 46.87
C ASN A 395 40.90 -125.29 47.94
N THR A 396 39.69 -124.89 47.54
CA THR A 396 38.68 -124.29 48.43
C THR A 396 37.43 -125.19 48.48
N PRO A 397 36.99 -125.66 49.68
CA PRO A 397 35.78 -126.47 49.82
C PRO A 397 34.52 -125.75 49.35
N ALA A 398 33.59 -126.50 48.73
CA ALA A 398 32.36 -125.93 48.18
C ALA A 398 31.42 -125.39 49.29
N GLY A 399 31.03 -124.12 49.17
CA GLY A 399 30.13 -123.40 50.08
C GLY A 399 29.35 -122.31 49.35
N PRO A 400 28.15 -121.92 49.84
CA PRO A 400 27.00 -121.79 48.96
C PRO A 400 26.62 -120.35 48.57
N ALA A 401 25.97 -120.22 47.41
CA ALA A 401 25.24 -119.01 47.04
C ALA A 401 23.94 -119.38 46.30
N ALA A 402 22.82 -118.91 46.83
CA ALA A 402 21.52 -118.97 46.17
C ALA A 402 20.84 -117.60 46.29
N GLN A 403 20.13 -117.22 45.23
CA GLN A 403 19.04 -116.22 45.19
C GLN A 403 19.37 -114.73 45.43
N SER A 404 18.90 -113.93 44.47
CA SER A 404 18.36 -112.57 44.58
C SER A 404 17.32 -112.55 43.45
N GLU A 405 16.01 -112.55 43.66
CA GLU A 405 15.14 -111.78 44.56
C GLU A 405 15.04 -110.30 44.16
N ALA A 406 13.81 -109.76 44.16
CA ALA A 406 13.46 -108.52 43.48
C ALA A 406 12.28 -107.76 44.12
N ALA A 407 12.43 -106.44 44.25
CA ALA A 407 11.35 -105.46 44.42
C ALA A 407 11.73 -104.17 43.63
N LYS A 408 10.88 -103.40 42.93
CA LYS A 408 9.46 -102.94 43.00
C LYS A 408 9.18 -101.73 43.89
N THR A 409 8.44 -100.77 43.30
CA THR A 409 7.50 -99.77 43.91
C THR A 409 8.12 -98.62 44.75
N THR A 410 7.55 -97.41 44.87
CA THR A 410 6.21 -96.87 44.48
C THR A 410 6.18 -95.33 44.31
N GLU A 411 5.21 -94.79 43.53
CA GLU A 411 4.46 -93.48 43.70
C GLU A 411 5.25 -92.14 43.82
N ALA A 412 4.69 -90.90 43.78
CA ALA A 412 3.33 -90.29 43.71
C ALA A 412 3.45 -88.82 43.15
N ASN A 413 2.46 -87.96 42.82
CA ASN A 413 0.99 -87.99 42.58
C ASN A 413 0.59 -86.69 41.77
N ASP A 414 -0.70 -86.36 41.60
CA ASP A 414 -1.27 -85.33 40.68
C ASP A 414 -2.16 -84.23 41.36
N ASN A 415 -2.82 -83.35 40.56
CA ASN A 415 -3.90 -82.36 40.79
C ASN A 415 -3.50 -80.86 41.02
N GLY A 416 -4.30 -79.84 40.63
CA GLY A 416 -5.54 -79.79 39.81
C GLY A 416 -6.44 -78.53 40.03
N ASN A 417 -7.21 -78.09 39.01
CA ASN A 417 -8.37 -77.14 39.02
C ASN A 417 -8.16 -75.69 39.55
N ASP A 418 -9.08 -74.69 39.47
CA ASP A 418 -10.48 -74.59 38.99
C ASP A 418 -10.79 -73.25 38.19
N SER A 419 -12.00 -72.66 38.29
CA SER A 419 -12.62 -71.78 37.25
C SER A 419 -13.62 -70.66 37.72
N ASN A 420 -14.43 -70.11 36.78
CA ASN A 420 -15.50 -69.06 36.91
C ASN A 420 -15.08 -67.57 37.10
N GLY A 421 -15.88 -66.52 36.79
CA GLY A 421 -17.11 -66.43 35.96
C GLY A 421 -18.15 -65.31 36.33
N ASN A 422 -18.41 -64.32 35.43
CA ASN A 422 -19.57 -63.36 35.34
C ASN A 422 -19.90 -62.41 36.56
N ASP A 423 -20.74 -61.34 36.57
CA ASP A 423 -21.62 -60.62 35.57
C ASP A 423 -22.06 -59.15 35.95
N ILE A 424 -22.80 -58.45 35.03
CA ILE A 424 -23.90 -57.42 35.21
C ILE A 424 -23.69 -55.91 35.68
N ALA A 425 -23.75 -54.99 34.68
CA ALA A 425 -24.55 -53.73 34.42
C ALA A 425 -24.90 -52.51 35.38
N LYS A 426 -24.58 -51.28 34.86
CA LYS A 426 -25.39 -49.98 34.72
C LYS A 426 -25.85 -49.16 35.98
N PRO A 427 -26.36 -47.87 35.89
CA PRO A 427 -26.74 -46.98 34.75
C PRO A 427 -26.20 -45.48 34.73
N SER A 428 -26.80 -44.59 33.92
CA SER A 428 -26.42 -43.17 33.54
C SER A 428 -27.18 -42.06 34.36
N PRO A 429 -27.37 -40.73 34.00
CA PRO A 429 -27.12 -39.90 32.77
C PRO A 429 -26.72 -38.38 32.93
N ARG A 430 -26.85 -37.58 31.83
CA ARG A 430 -26.79 -36.07 31.62
C ARG A 430 -25.42 -35.45 31.22
N SER A 431 -25.32 -34.41 30.34
CA SER A 431 -26.28 -33.77 29.41
C SER A 431 -25.63 -32.74 28.43
N THR A 432 -26.13 -32.62 27.18
CA THR A 432 -26.15 -31.40 26.28
C THR A 432 -24.83 -30.66 25.91
N ARG A 433 -24.64 -29.94 24.79
CA ARG A 433 -25.44 -29.55 23.59
C ARG A 433 -24.46 -29.18 22.45
N ARG A 434 -24.81 -29.33 21.16
CA ARG A 434 -24.07 -28.66 20.05
C ARG A 434 -24.97 -28.26 18.86
N ARG A 435 -24.59 -27.14 18.22
CA ARG A 435 -25.03 -26.53 16.94
C ARG A 435 -23.77 -25.76 16.42
N ARG A 436 -23.61 -25.33 15.17
CA ARG A 436 -24.51 -25.15 14.01
C ARG A 436 -23.65 -25.15 12.72
N GLY A 437 -24.22 -25.36 11.53
CA GLY A 437 -23.71 -24.76 10.29
C GLY A 437 -24.17 -23.30 10.15
N GLY A 438 -23.76 -22.51 9.16
CA GLY A 438 -22.97 -22.83 7.96
C GLY A 438 -23.71 -22.37 6.70
N THR A 439 -23.20 -21.36 6.00
CA THR A 439 -23.75 -20.77 4.76
C THR A 439 -22.64 -20.04 3.98
N ALA A 440 -22.64 -20.16 2.65
CA ALA A 440 -21.88 -19.33 1.71
C ALA A 440 -22.49 -19.49 0.31
N GLU A 441 -22.71 -18.40 -0.43
CA GLU A 441 -23.33 -18.43 -1.77
C GLU A 441 -22.44 -17.79 -2.85
N ALA A 442 -22.37 -18.49 -3.99
CA ALA A 442 -22.29 -18.04 -5.38
C ALA A 442 -21.57 -16.72 -5.81
N GLN A 443 -20.64 -16.94 -6.76
CA GLN A 443 -20.40 -16.13 -7.99
C GLN A 443 -19.72 -14.74 -7.91
N PRO A 444 -19.14 -14.24 -9.03
CA PRO A 444 -18.46 -14.95 -10.13
C PRO A 444 -17.05 -14.39 -10.42
N ALA A 445 -16.31 -15.00 -11.35
CA ALA A 445 -14.94 -14.60 -11.71
C ALA A 445 -14.87 -13.79 -13.03
N MET A 446 -13.91 -12.85 -13.10
CA MET A 446 -13.44 -12.24 -14.35
C MET A 446 -11.95 -12.56 -14.61
N ARG A 447 -11.55 -12.50 -15.88
CA ARG A 447 -10.19 -12.78 -16.38
C ARG A 447 -9.29 -11.54 -16.28
N PRO A 448 -7.97 -11.70 -16.11
CA PRO A 448 -7.00 -10.70 -16.56
C PRO A 448 -6.86 -10.76 -18.10
N LEU A 449 -6.51 -9.61 -18.70
CA LEU A 449 -5.96 -9.53 -20.05
C LEU A 449 -4.43 -9.68 -20.02
N ILE A 450 -3.87 -9.98 -21.20
CA ILE A 450 -2.44 -9.90 -21.52
C ILE A 450 -2.26 -8.60 -22.33
#